data_AF-A0A818EAX2-F1
#
_entry.id   AF-A0A818EAX2-F1
#
_cell.length_a   1.000
_cell.length_b   1.000
_cell.length_c   1.000
_cell.angle_alpha   90.00
_cell.angle_beta   90.00
_cell.angle_gamma   90.00
#
_symmetry.space_group_name_H-M   'P 1'
#
loop_
_entity.id
_entity.type
_entity.pdbx_description
1 polymer ?
#
loop_
_entity_poly.entity_id
_entity_poly.type
_entity_poly.pdbx_seq_one_letter_code
_entity_poly.pdbx_strand_id
1 'polypeptide(L)'
;MATDPAYMSASVKSYPFSMSDKLALTKEEIIVKDDELTWDERCHNYRVSCYNPKYREVCERDGLSWAKITLYYFLWFMFMAVICASFVGIFMAIIDKRIPPYRGNSSAIALDTSRPNPGLGFRPQISVQKVLIKYRSSHRDTFDYRHGWGEYKEQLDEFLAYYTEADIRYQRAIDCNGISIDKLRPQFYEGKSCRFDINMFRNRQIPCVTQRNFEYNIGRPYVLF
;
A
#
# COMPACT_ATOMS: atom_id res chain seq x y z
N MET A 1 76.05 -31.54 -9.06
CA MET A 1 75.79 -32.51 -7.98
C MET A 1 74.33 -32.39 -7.61
N ALA A 2 73.58 -33.48 -7.78
CA ALA A 2 72.22 -33.80 -7.29
C ALA A 2 71.07 -32.81 -7.64
N THR A 3 70.18 -33.05 -8.61
CA THR A 3 69.06 -34.03 -8.71
C THR A 3 67.80 -33.68 -7.90
N ASP A 4 66.77 -33.33 -8.69
CA ASP A 4 65.33 -33.68 -8.63
C ASP A 4 64.26 -32.95 -7.77
N PRO A 5 63.08 -32.68 -8.38
CA PRO A 5 61.87 -32.14 -7.76
C PRO A 5 60.87 -33.24 -7.36
N ALA A 6 60.02 -32.99 -6.36
CA ALA A 6 58.92 -33.90 -5.98
C ALA A 6 57.57 -33.17 -5.98
N TYR A 7 56.91 -33.18 -7.14
CA TYR A 7 55.46 -33.04 -7.29
C TYR A 7 54.85 -34.44 -7.11
N MET A 8 54.04 -34.68 -6.07
CA MET A 8 53.26 -35.92 -5.95
C MET A 8 51.92 -35.76 -6.65
N SER A 9 51.83 -36.33 -7.85
CA SER A 9 50.60 -36.71 -8.53
C SER A 9 50.08 -38.03 -7.93
N ALA A 10 48.82 -38.06 -7.50
CA ALA A 10 48.17 -39.31 -7.13
C ALA A 10 47.71 -40.03 -8.40
N SER A 11 48.41 -41.12 -8.72
CA SER A 11 48.14 -42.05 -9.81
C SER A 11 46.81 -42.78 -9.60
N VAL A 12 45.92 -42.65 -10.58
CA VAL A 12 44.75 -43.52 -10.77
C VAL A 12 45.27 -44.90 -11.21
N LYS A 13 45.19 -45.89 -10.33
CA LYS A 13 45.48 -47.28 -10.69
C LYS A 13 44.33 -47.84 -11.53
N SER A 14 44.60 -48.03 -12.82
CA SER A 14 43.84 -48.89 -13.71
C SER A 14 44.10 -50.36 -13.37
N TYR A 15 43.05 -51.12 -13.04
CA TYR A 15 43.08 -52.59 -13.07
C TYR A 15 42.19 -53.07 -14.22
N PRO A 16 42.63 -54.05 -15.04
CA PRO A 16 41.85 -54.54 -16.17
C PRO A 16 40.93 -55.66 -15.68
N PHE A 17 39.62 -55.45 -15.72
CA PHE A 17 38.68 -56.56 -15.62
C PHE A 17 37.49 -56.30 -16.53
N SER A 18 37.40 -57.13 -17.59
CA SER A 18 36.35 -57.14 -18.61
C SER A 18 34.96 -57.08 -17.96
N MET A 19 34.31 -55.92 -18.07
CA MET A 19 32.91 -55.70 -17.69
C MET A 19 31.97 -55.87 -18.90
N SER A 20 32.45 -56.51 -19.96
CA SER A 20 31.67 -56.79 -21.17
C SER A 20 30.86 -58.08 -21.02
N ASP A 21 31.38 -59.06 -20.29
CA ASP A 21 30.81 -60.42 -20.25
C ASP A 21 29.73 -60.61 -19.16
N LYS A 22 29.65 -59.69 -18.18
CA LYS A 22 28.57 -59.69 -17.18
C LYS A 22 27.40 -58.75 -17.51
N LEU A 23 27.53 -57.94 -18.57
CA LEU A 23 26.46 -57.05 -19.03
C LEU A 23 25.44 -57.78 -19.94
N ALA A 24 25.81 -58.95 -20.48
CA ALA A 24 24.99 -59.68 -21.45
C ALA A 24 23.91 -60.59 -20.80
N LEU A 25 23.98 -60.87 -19.49
CA LEU A 25 23.07 -61.82 -18.82
C LEU A 25 22.11 -61.20 -17.79
N THR A 26 22.14 -59.88 -17.58
CA THR A 26 21.13 -59.16 -16.77
C THR A 26 20.32 -58.15 -17.59
N LYS A 27 20.43 -58.23 -18.92
CA LYS A 27 19.62 -57.47 -19.87
C LYS A 27 18.45 -58.31 -20.38
N GLU A 28 17.90 -59.19 -19.55
CA GLU A 28 16.46 -59.41 -19.62
C GLU A 28 15.84 -58.12 -19.10
N GLU A 29 15.33 -57.36 -20.05
CA GLU A 29 14.44 -56.23 -19.88
C GLU A 29 13.42 -56.52 -18.76
N ILE A 30 13.67 -56.06 -17.54
CA ILE A 30 12.57 -55.63 -16.68
C ILE A 30 12.06 -54.35 -17.35
N ILE A 31 11.24 -54.51 -18.38
CA ILE A 31 10.30 -53.48 -18.77
C ILE A 31 9.37 -53.39 -17.57
N VAL A 32 9.70 -52.52 -16.61
CA VAL A 32 8.70 -52.02 -15.67
C VAL A 32 7.75 -51.25 -16.55
N LYS A 33 6.69 -51.93 -16.97
CA LYS A 33 5.54 -51.28 -17.55
C LYS A 33 5.01 -50.40 -16.43
N ASP A 34 5.11 -49.09 -16.58
CA ASP A 34 4.36 -48.18 -15.73
C ASP A 34 2.89 -48.41 -16.06
N ASP A 35 2.29 -49.42 -15.42
CA ASP A 35 0.85 -49.61 -15.48
C ASP A 35 0.21 -48.30 -14.99
N GLU A 36 -0.79 -47.79 -15.73
CA GLU A 36 -1.46 -46.55 -15.34
C GLU A 36 -2.01 -46.71 -13.92
N LEU A 37 -1.39 -46.00 -12.96
CA LEU A 37 -1.82 -46.09 -11.56
C LEU A 37 -3.29 -45.75 -11.45
N THR A 38 -4.03 -46.68 -10.84
CA THR A 38 -5.43 -46.47 -10.49
C THR A 38 -5.57 -45.30 -9.50
N TRP A 39 -6.75 -44.65 -9.48
CA TRP A 39 -6.99 -43.48 -8.63
C TRP A 39 -6.72 -43.75 -7.14
N ASP A 40 -6.95 -44.99 -6.68
CA ASP A 40 -6.69 -45.39 -5.30
C ASP A 40 -5.18 -45.46 -5.00
N GLU A 41 -4.37 -45.96 -5.94
CA GLU A 41 -2.91 -46.00 -5.81
C GLU A 41 -2.30 -44.60 -5.86
N ARG A 42 -2.86 -43.71 -6.68
CA ARG A 42 -2.48 -42.29 -6.71
C ARG A 42 -2.76 -41.62 -5.37
N CYS A 43 -3.94 -41.83 -4.80
CA CYS A 43 -4.32 -41.30 -3.49
C CYS A 43 -3.44 -41.86 -2.37
N HIS A 44 -3.13 -43.16 -2.41
CA HIS A 44 -2.22 -43.80 -1.47
C HIS A 44 -0.81 -43.21 -1.56
N ASN A 45 -0.26 -43.08 -2.77
CA ASN A 45 1.09 -42.54 -2.98
C ASN A 45 1.19 -41.06 -2.62
N TYR A 46 0.16 -40.27 -2.91
CA TYR A 46 0.08 -38.88 -2.46
C TYR A 46 0.10 -38.79 -0.93
N ARG A 47 -0.70 -39.62 -0.25
CA ARG A 47 -0.74 -39.67 1.22
C ARG A 47 0.60 -40.06 1.82
N VAL A 48 1.29 -41.04 1.24
CA VAL A 48 2.62 -41.50 1.68
C VAL A 48 3.70 -40.45 1.39
N SER A 49 3.62 -39.72 0.28
CA SER A 49 4.51 -38.61 -0.04
C SER A 49 4.34 -37.45 0.95
N CYS A 50 3.10 -37.11 1.35
CA CYS A 50 2.84 -36.09 2.36
C CYS A 50 3.39 -36.48 3.75
N TYR A 51 3.15 -37.71 4.20
CA TYR A 51 3.63 -38.19 5.48
C TYR A 51 3.94 -39.69 5.45
N ASN A 52 5.20 -40.03 5.70
CA ASN A 52 5.63 -41.41 5.81
C ASN A 52 5.74 -41.82 7.29
N PRO A 53 4.78 -42.58 7.84
CA PRO A 53 4.78 -42.95 9.26
C PRO A 53 5.94 -43.88 9.65
N LYS A 54 6.57 -44.57 8.69
CA LYS A 54 7.66 -45.53 8.94
C LYS A 54 8.99 -44.83 9.25
N TYR A 55 9.29 -43.77 8.49
CA TYR A 55 10.52 -42.99 8.65
C TYR A 55 10.29 -41.64 9.35
N ARG A 56 9.02 -41.31 9.67
CA ARG A 56 8.59 -40.01 10.25
C ARG A 56 9.01 -38.81 9.40
N GLU A 57 8.96 -38.98 8.09
CA GLU A 57 9.29 -37.94 7.12
C GLU A 57 8.01 -37.21 6.68
N VAL A 58 8.09 -35.90 6.56
CA VAL A 58 7.02 -35.03 6.04
C VAL A 58 7.50 -34.50 4.69
N CYS A 59 6.73 -34.72 3.63
CA CYS A 59 7.12 -34.36 2.26
C CYS A 59 8.56 -34.83 1.92
N GLU A 60 8.81 -36.12 2.14
CA GLU A 60 10.08 -36.79 1.80
C GLU A 60 11.32 -36.24 2.54
N ARG A 61 11.11 -35.51 3.65
CA ARG A 61 12.18 -34.96 4.48
C ARG A 61 11.94 -35.22 5.96
N ASP A 62 13.03 -35.49 6.66
CA ASP A 62 13.03 -35.65 8.11
C ASP A 62 12.63 -34.35 8.84
N GLY A 63 11.92 -34.47 9.97
CA GLY A 63 11.46 -33.33 10.77
C GLY A 63 12.62 -32.46 11.27
N LEU A 64 13.78 -33.05 11.53
CA LEU A 64 15.00 -32.31 11.89
C LEU A 64 15.53 -31.47 10.72
N SER A 65 15.40 -31.96 9.49
CA SER A 65 15.77 -31.23 8.28
C SER A 65 14.85 -30.03 8.08
N TRP A 66 13.54 -30.22 8.27
CA TRP A 66 12.57 -29.14 8.28
C TRP A 66 12.88 -28.07 9.32
N ALA A 67 13.17 -28.45 10.57
CA ALA A 67 13.54 -27.51 11.62
C ALA A 67 14.78 -26.68 11.25
N LYS A 68 15.81 -27.31 10.65
CA LYS A 68 17.02 -26.62 10.17
C LYS A 68 16.72 -25.63 9.05
N ILE A 69 15.91 -26.05 8.06
CA ILE A 69 15.52 -25.21 6.93
C ILE A 69 14.69 -24.01 7.40
N THR A 70 13.68 -24.25 8.24
CA THR A 70 12.82 -23.19 8.79
C THR A 70 13.62 -22.20 9.62
N LEU A 71 14.53 -22.67 10.48
CA LEU A 71 15.38 -21.79 11.28
C LEU A 71 16.30 -20.93 10.39
N TYR A 72 16.91 -21.53 9.36
CA TYR A 72 17.74 -20.81 8.40
C TYR A 72 16.95 -19.70 7.69
N TYR A 73 15.77 -20.02 7.14
CA TYR A 73 14.95 -19.03 6.46
C TYR A 73 14.42 -17.96 7.42
N PHE A 74 14.02 -18.33 8.63
CA PHE A 74 13.59 -17.37 9.63
C PHE A 74 14.67 -16.33 9.94
N LEU A 75 15.90 -16.77 10.20
CA LEU A 75 17.02 -15.86 10.44
C LEU A 75 17.36 -15.01 9.22
N TRP A 76 17.31 -15.59 8.02
CA TRP A 76 17.54 -14.88 6.77
C TRP A 76 16.50 -13.77 6.54
N PHE A 77 15.22 -14.08 6.72
CA PHE A 77 14.14 -13.10 6.58
C PHE A 77 14.20 -12.02 7.68
N MET A 78 14.56 -12.38 8.91
CA MET A 78 14.78 -11.40 9.98
C MET A 78 15.89 -10.41 9.61
N PHE A 79 17.02 -10.90 9.08
CA PHE A 79 18.10 -10.05 8.62
C PHE A 79 17.69 -9.14 7.45
N MET A 80 16.97 -9.68 6.45
CA MET A 80 16.41 -8.89 5.35
C MET A 80 15.42 -7.83 5.84
N ALA A 81 14.57 -8.15 6.81
CA ALA A 81 13.63 -7.21 7.40
C ALA A 81 14.35 -6.06 8.12
N VAL A 82 15.41 -6.35 8.87
CA VAL A 82 16.24 -5.33 9.54
C VAL A 82 16.91 -4.41 8.52
N ILE A 83 17.47 -4.97 7.43
CA ILE A 83 18.06 -4.17 6.35
C ILE A 83 17.01 -3.29 5.66
N CYS A 84 15.83 -3.84 5.36
CA CYS A 84 14.74 -3.07 4.76
C CYS A 84 14.30 -1.92 5.68
N ALA A 85 14.10 -2.22 6.97
CA ALA A 85 13.74 -1.23 7.96
C ALA A 85 14.81 -0.15 8.14
N SER A 86 16.11 -0.52 8.08
CA SER A 86 17.19 0.46 8.19
C SER A 86 17.24 1.40 6.98
N PHE A 87 17.03 0.89 5.76
CA PHE A 87 16.92 1.73 4.57
C PHE A 87 15.72 2.67 4.63
N VAL A 88 14.56 2.20 5.07
CA VAL A 88 13.38 3.06 5.30
C VAL A 88 13.67 4.10 6.39
N GLY A 89 14.36 3.71 7.46
CA GLY A 89 14.77 4.62 8.53
C GLY A 89 15.70 5.73 8.05
N ILE A 90 16.71 5.38 7.26
CA ILE A 90 17.63 6.34 6.63
C ILE A 90 16.86 7.26 5.67
N PHE A 91 15.97 6.71 4.85
CA PHE A 91 15.15 7.49 3.93
C PHE A 91 14.27 8.52 4.67
N MET A 92 13.62 8.11 5.76
CA MET A 92 12.83 9.01 6.61
C MET A 92 13.69 10.07 7.33
N ALA A 93 14.96 9.79 7.59
CA ALA A 93 15.90 10.75 8.17
C ALA A 93 16.39 11.80 7.16
N ILE A 94 16.46 11.44 5.87
CA ILE A 94 16.88 12.35 4.80
C ILE A 94 15.76 13.33 4.41
N ILE A 95 14.49 12.92 4.54
CA ILE A 95 13.35 13.74 4.15
C ILE A 95 13.06 14.84 5.18
N ASP A 96 12.96 16.08 4.71
CA ASP A 96 12.45 17.20 5.52
C ASP A 96 10.98 16.95 5.90
N LYS A 97 10.68 16.99 7.20
CA LYS A 97 9.34 16.77 7.76
C LYS A 97 8.35 17.90 7.45
N ARG A 98 8.82 19.09 7.10
CA ARG A 98 7.99 20.28 6.85
C ARG A 98 7.68 20.48 5.38
N ILE A 99 8.60 20.09 4.50
CA ILE A 99 8.57 20.47 3.09
C ILE A 99 8.83 19.23 2.21
N PRO A 100 7.86 18.78 1.38
CA PRO A 100 8.13 17.73 0.42
C PRO A 100 9.21 18.16 -0.59
N PRO A 101 10.12 17.24 -0.97
CA PRO A 101 11.28 17.56 -1.82
C PRO A 101 10.91 17.93 -3.26
N TYR A 102 9.82 17.39 -3.80
CA TYR A 102 9.37 17.65 -5.17
C TYR A 102 8.12 18.54 -5.16
N ARG A 103 8.24 19.78 -5.65
CA ARG A 103 7.17 20.79 -5.70
C ARG A 103 7.19 21.53 -7.02
N GLY A 104 6.03 22.02 -7.46
CA GLY A 104 5.94 22.88 -8.64
C GLY A 104 6.31 22.12 -9.91
N ASN A 105 7.21 22.70 -10.72
CA ASN A 105 7.59 22.18 -12.04
C ASN A 105 8.30 20.81 -12.01
N SER A 106 8.82 20.42 -10.83
CA SER A 106 9.42 19.09 -10.64
C SER A 106 8.42 18.03 -10.18
N SER A 107 7.13 18.38 -10.07
CA SER A 107 6.06 17.47 -9.65
C SER A 107 5.24 17.03 -10.87
N ALA A 108 4.65 15.84 -10.81
CA ALA A 108 3.78 15.32 -11.87
C ALA A 108 2.53 16.18 -12.16
N ILE A 109 2.24 17.16 -11.29
CA ILE A 109 1.10 18.09 -11.41
C ILE A 109 1.46 19.31 -12.29
N ALA A 110 2.74 19.52 -12.58
CA ALA A 110 3.15 20.53 -13.56
C ALA A 110 2.93 19.99 -14.97
N LEU A 111 1.76 20.29 -15.54
CA LEU A 111 1.56 20.20 -16.99
C LEU A 111 2.51 21.21 -17.63
N ASP A 112 3.55 20.74 -18.33
CA ASP A 112 4.41 21.33 -19.40
C ASP A 112 4.73 22.86 -19.36
N THR A 113 3.73 23.70 -19.14
CA THR A 113 3.89 25.11 -18.82
C THR A 113 4.42 25.32 -17.41
N SER A 114 5.29 26.32 -17.23
CA SER A 114 6.13 26.58 -16.05
C SER A 114 5.39 26.94 -14.74
N ARG A 115 4.14 26.50 -14.52
CA ARG A 115 3.32 26.78 -13.33
C ARG A 115 2.55 25.53 -12.87
N PRO A 116 2.54 25.23 -11.55
CA PRO A 116 1.68 24.19 -11.00
C PRO A 116 0.19 24.60 -11.12
N ASN A 117 -0.65 23.70 -11.61
CA ASN A 117 -2.10 23.89 -11.64
C ASN A 117 -2.74 23.18 -10.44
N PRO A 118 -3.21 23.90 -9.40
CA PRO A 118 -3.87 23.27 -8.28
C PRO A 118 -5.23 22.69 -8.73
N GLY A 119 -5.58 21.52 -8.21
CA GLY A 119 -6.92 20.97 -8.41
C GLY A 119 -7.98 21.81 -7.70
N LEU A 120 -9.18 21.86 -8.27
CA LEU A 120 -10.36 22.45 -7.63
C LEU A 120 -11.21 21.33 -7.04
N GLY A 121 -11.36 21.35 -5.71
CA GLY A 121 -12.33 20.51 -5.01
C GLY A 121 -13.66 21.25 -4.85
N PHE A 122 -14.73 20.53 -4.56
CA PHE A 122 -15.99 21.14 -4.15
C PHE A 122 -16.60 20.37 -2.98
N ARG A 123 -17.52 21.01 -2.28
CA ARG A 123 -18.33 20.46 -1.18
C ARG A 123 -19.79 20.80 -1.39
N PRO A 124 -20.73 19.91 -1.05
CA PRO A 124 -20.56 18.61 -0.35
C PRO A 124 -20.16 17.44 -1.25
N GLN A 125 -19.56 16.39 -0.65
CA GLN A 125 -19.06 15.21 -1.36
C GLN A 125 -19.43 13.92 -0.59
N ILE A 126 -20.58 13.34 -0.94
CA ILE A 126 -21.09 12.08 -0.33
C ILE A 126 -20.29 10.83 -0.73
N SER A 127 -19.71 10.82 -1.93
CA SER A 127 -18.90 9.72 -2.42
C SER A 127 -17.67 10.26 -3.12
N VAL A 128 -16.51 9.67 -2.83
CA VAL A 128 -15.24 10.03 -3.46
C VAL A 128 -15.20 9.72 -4.97
N GLN A 129 -16.05 8.79 -5.43
CA GLN A 129 -16.08 8.33 -6.82
C GLN A 129 -17.12 9.07 -7.68
N LYS A 130 -18.10 9.75 -7.06
CA LYS A 130 -19.22 10.37 -7.77
C LYS A 130 -19.24 11.88 -7.54
N VAL A 131 -19.21 12.63 -8.64
CA VAL A 131 -19.33 14.10 -8.67
C VAL A 131 -20.80 14.54 -8.73
N LEU A 132 -21.71 13.64 -9.10
CA LEU A 132 -23.13 13.94 -9.29
C LEU A 132 -23.83 14.22 -7.95
N ILE A 133 -24.31 15.45 -7.77
CA ILE A 133 -25.25 15.82 -6.70
C ILE A 133 -26.66 15.56 -7.22
N LYS A 134 -27.32 14.53 -6.68
CA LYS A 134 -28.68 14.15 -7.08
C LYS A 134 -29.52 13.97 -5.83
N TYR A 135 -30.52 14.82 -5.67
CA TYR A 135 -31.45 14.77 -4.55
C TYR A 135 -32.85 15.19 -5.00
N ARG A 136 -33.85 14.93 -4.15
CA ARG A 136 -35.20 15.50 -4.30
C ARG A 136 -35.39 16.64 -3.31
N SER A 137 -35.66 17.84 -3.81
CA SER A 137 -35.92 19.04 -2.98
C SER A 137 -37.07 18.84 -1.97
N SER A 138 -38.08 18.04 -2.34
CA SER A 138 -39.27 17.80 -1.51
C SER A 138 -39.03 16.92 -0.28
N HIS A 139 -37.93 16.17 -0.21
CA HIS A 139 -37.67 15.21 0.88
C HIS A 139 -36.32 15.51 1.54
N ARG A 140 -36.33 15.66 2.86
CA ARG A 140 -35.11 15.81 3.66
C ARG A 140 -34.34 14.50 3.71
N ASP A 141 -34.97 13.45 4.21
CA ASP A 141 -34.30 12.19 4.49
C ASP A 141 -34.29 11.28 3.27
N THR A 142 -33.24 10.48 3.15
CA THR A 142 -33.15 9.44 2.13
C THR A 142 -34.10 8.29 2.51
N PHE A 143 -35.06 7.98 1.64
CA PHE A 143 -35.96 6.84 1.83
C PHE A 143 -35.89 5.93 0.62
N ASP A 144 -35.52 4.68 0.86
CA ASP A 144 -35.40 3.62 -0.16
C ASP A 144 -34.36 4.02 -1.25
N TYR A 145 -34.78 4.29 -2.48
CA TYR A 145 -33.92 4.75 -3.60
C TYR A 145 -33.98 6.27 -3.87
N ARG A 146 -34.65 7.04 -3.00
CA ARG A 146 -34.80 8.49 -3.16
C ARG A 146 -33.79 9.19 -2.26
N HIS A 147 -32.72 9.69 -2.85
CA HIS A 147 -31.74 10.54 -2.17
C HIS A 147 -32.41 11.83 -1.70
N GLY A 148 -32.44 12.01 -0.38
CA GLY A 148 -32.86 13.26 0.26
C GLY A 148 -31.71 14.26 0.28
N TRP A 149 -31.99 15.51 0.64
CA TRP A 149 -30.94 16.53 0.77
C TRP A 149 -30.26 16.57 2.15
N GLY A 150 -30.77 15.83 3.14
CA GLY A 150 -30.30 15.83 4.52
C GLY A 150 -28.81 15.48 4.64
N GLU A 151 -28.38 14.41 3.95
CA GLU A 151 -26.97 13.98 3.95
C GLU A 151 -26.03 15.06 3.41
N TYR A 152 -26.41 15.73 2.32
CA TYR A 152 -25.62 16.81 1.73
C TYR A 152 -25.52 18.02 2.66
N LYS A 153 -26.61 18.34 3.35
CA LYS A 153 -26.63 19.40 4.37
C LYS A 153 -25.71 19.02 5.53
N GLU A 154 -25.83 17.83 6.08
CA GLU A 154 -25.08 17.38 7.25
C GLU A 154 -23.57 17.39 6.98
N GLN A 155 -23.13 16.95 5.79
CA GLN A 155 -21.74 17.07 5.38
C GLN A 155 -21.25 18.52 5.29
N LEU A 156 -22.12 19.42 4.83
CA LEU A 156 -21.77 20.83 4.71
C LEU A 156 -21.72 21.51 6.08
N ASP A 157 -22.65 21.16 6.99
CA ASP A 157 -22.64 21.62 8.38
C ASP A 157 -21.40 21.10 9.12
N GLU A 158 -21.03 19.83 8.95
CA GLU A 158 -19.81 19.25 9.52
C GLU A 158 -18.56 19.94 8.98
N PHE A 159 -18.49 20.19 7.67
CA PHE A 159 -17.39 20.91 7.06
C PHE A 159 -17.26 22.35 7.59
N LEU A 160 -18.39 23.06 7.74
CA LEU A 160 -18.41 24.44 8.20
C LEU A 160 -18.18 24.58 9.72
N ALA A 161 -18.41 23.53 10.51
CA ALA A 161 -18.21 23.54 11.96
C ALA A 161 -16.79 24.00 12.35
N TYR A 162 -15.76 23.57 11.59
CA TYR A 162 -14.36 23.95 11.81
C TYR A 162 -14.06 25.44 11.60
N TYR A 163 -14.94 26.17 10.93
CA TYR A 163 -14.78 27.59 10.61
C TYR A 163 -15.60 28.50 11.53
N THR A 164 -16.16 27.95 12.61
CA THR A 164 -16.92 28.69 13.63
C THR A 164 -16.09 28.98 14.87
N GLU A 165 -16.46 30.00 15.64
CA GLU A 165 -15.79 30.38 16.89
C GLU A 165 -15.77 29.29 17.97
N ALA A 166 -16.63 28.29 17.84
CA ALA A 166 -16.68 27.13 18.72
C ALA A 166 -15.45 26.22 18.57
N ASP A 167 -14.74 26.26 17.43
CA ASP A 167 -13.59 25.41 17.17
C ASP A 167 -12.27 26.03 17.70
N ILE A 168 -11.46 25.20 18.36
CA ILE A 168 -10.17 25.60 18.96
C ILE A 168 -9.17 26.04 17.88
N ARG A 169 -9.24 25.48 16.67
CA ARG A 169 -8.38 25.82 15.52
C ARG A 169 -8.70 27.22 15.01
N TYR A 170 -9.99 27.59 15.00
CA TYR A 170 -10.42 28.93 14.65
C TYR A 170 -9.87 29.98 15.64
N GLN A 171 -9.90 29.68 16.94
CA GLN A 171 -9.38 30.56 17.98
C GLN A 171 -7.86 30.74 17.96
N ARG A 172 -7.12 29.73 17.49
CA ARG A 172 -5.64 29.79 17.33
C ARG A 172 -5.20 30.48 16.04
N ALA A 173 -6.12 30.72 15.11
CA ALA A 173 -5.81 31.35 13.84
C ALA A 173 -5.68 32.89 14.00
N ILE A 174 -4.77 33.48 13.24
CA ILE A 174 -4.52 34.93 13.23
C ILE A 174 -5.38 35.62 12.18
N ASP A 175 -5.75 36.88 12.41
CA ASP A 175 -6.41 37.68 11.39
C ASP A 175 -5.39 38.15 10.35
N CYS A 176 -5.61 37.76 9.09
CA CYS A 176 -4.70 38.07 7.99
C CYS A 176 -5.23 39.20 7.08
N ASN A 177 -6.38 39.80 7.40
CA ASN A 177 -6.98 40.82 6.54
C ASN A 177 -6.08 42.07 6.43
N GLY A 178 -5.73 42.42 5.19
CA GLY A 178 -4.94 43.63 4.89
C GLY A 178 -3.44 43.55 5.22
N ILE A 179 -2.91 42.36 5.56
CA ILE A 179 -1.48 42.17 5.88
C ILE A 179 -0.75 41.59 4.66
N SER A 180 0.45 42.10 4.36
CA SER A 180 1.28 41.57 3.28
C SER A 180 1.86 40.18 3.63
N ILE A 181 2.03 39.35 2.61
CA ILE A 181 2.54 37.97 2.74
C ILE A 181 3.90 37.94 3.45
N ASP A 182 4.78 38.91 3.19
CA ASP A 182 6.12 38.97 3.79
C ASP A 182 6.09 39.09 5.31
N LYS A 183 5.10 39.79 5.86
CA LYS A 183 4.89 39.96 7.30
C LYS A 183 4.23 38.74 7.96
N LEU A 184 3.47 37.96 7.19
CA LEU A 184 2.81 36.74 7.67
C LEU A 184 3.74 35.52 7.62
N ARG A 185 4.71 35.51 6.71
CA ARG A 185 5.67 34.42 6.50
C ARG A 185 6.34 33.90 7.80
N PRO A 186 6.90 34.74 8.70
CA PRO A 186 7.48 34.26 9.95
C PRO A 186 6.45 33.56 10.86
N GLN A 187 5.22 34.07 10.92
CA GLN A 187 4.15 33.49 11.74
C GLN A 187 3.71 32.11 11.22
N PHE A 188 3.75 31.90 9.91
CA PHE A 188 3.49 30.58 9.32
C PHE A 188 4.59 29.55 9.65
N TYR A 189 5.86 29.97 9.78
CA TYR A 189 6.93 29.07 10.23
C TYR A 189 6.81 28.67 11.71
N GLU A 190 6.12 29.48 12.51
CA GLU A 190 5.71 29.17 13.89
C GLU A 190 4.46 28.27 13.97
N GLY A 191 3.84 27.96 12.83
CA GLY A 191 2.65 27.12 12.74
C GLY A 191 1.32 27.84 12.96
N LYS A 192 1.30 29.18 12.89
CA LYS A 192 0.04 29.95 12.87
C LYS A 192 -0.61 29.87 11.49
N SER A 193 -1.93 29.95 11.44
CA SER A 193 -2.72 29.94 10.20
C SER A 193 -3.65 31.15 10.15
N CYS A 194 -4.04 31.56 8.94
CA CYS A 194 -5.01 32.64 8.77
C CYS A 194 -6.41 32.17 9.13
N ARG A 195 -7.13 33.01 9.88
CA ARG A 195 -8.53 32.83 10.21
C ARG A 195 -9.39 33.10 8.98
N PHE A 196 -10.31 32.21 8.69
CA PHE A 196 -11.28 32.36 7.60
C PHE A 196 -12.67 32.55 8.20
N ASP A 197 -13.31 33.69 7.92
CA ASP A 197 -14.63 34.01 8.43
C ASP A 197 -15.73 33.61 7.43
N ILE A 198 -16.62 32.71 7.86
CA ILE A 198 -17.78 32.25 7.07
C ILE A 198 -18.70 33.42 6.71
N ASN A 199 -18.74 34.48 7.53
CA ASN A 199 -19.55 35.67 7.25
C ASN A 199 -19.13 36.38 5.96
N MET A 200 -17.92 36.11 5.43
CA MET A 200 -17.50 36.57 4.11
C MET A 200 -18.48 36.12 3.00
N PHE A 201 -19.08 34.93 3.13
CA PHE A 201 -20.08 34.45 2.18
C PHE A 201 -21.43 35.18 2.32
N ARG A 202 -21.76 35.67 3.51
CA ARG A 202 -23.03 36.38 3.78
C ARG A 202 -23.13 37.71 3.03
N ASN A 203 -22.01 38.41 2.86
CA ASN A 203 -21.96 39.75 2.25
C ASN A 203 -21.92 39.72 0.70
N ARG A 204 -21.66 38.56 0.08
CA ARG A 204 -21.67 38.40 -1.38
C ARG A 204 -23.00 37.82 -1.86
N GLN A 205 -24.09 38.60 -1.84
CA GLN A 205 -25.38 38.38 -2.56
C GLN A 205 -26.03 36.97 -2.51
N ILE A 206 -25.53 36.04 -1.71
CA ILE A 206 -25.92 34.64 -1.71
C ILE A 206 -25.78 34.11 -0.28
N PRO A 207 -26.88 34.00 0.49
CA PRO A 207 -26.82 33.54 1.87
C PRO A 207 -26.60 32.02 1.93
N CYS A 208 -25.35 31.58 1.82
CA CYS A 208 -24.92 30.24 2.23
C CYS A 208 -25.03 30.10 3.76
N VAL A 209 -26.26 30.01 4.26
CA VAL A 209 -26.56 30.00 5.70
C VAL A 209 -27.16 28.65 6.08
N THR A 210 -26.57 28.03 7.11
CA THR A 210 -27.02 26.77 7.74
C THR A 210 -28.51 26.79 8.09
N GLN A 211 -29.01 27.95 8.56
CA GLN A 211 -30.41 28.18 8.93
C GLN A 211 -31.42 27.96 7.80
N ARG A 212 -31.02 28.15 6.53
CA ARG A 212 -31.90 27.92 5.36
C ARG A 212 -31.65 26.59 4.67
N ASN A 213 -31.00 25.63 5.36
CA ASN A 213 -30.65 24.33 4.80
C ASN A 213 -29.91 24.45 3.46
N PHE A 214 -29.09 25.49 3.29
CA PHE A 214 -28.38 25.81 2.05
C PHE A 214 -29.26 25.77 0.78
N GLU A 215 -30.54 26.12 0.91
CA GLU A 215 -31.54 26.17 -0.17
C GLU A 215 -31.77 24.84 -0.93
N TYR A 216 -31.32 23.72 -0.36
CA TYR A 216 -31.64 22.39 -0.89
C TYR A 216 -33.15 22.12 -0.91
N ASN A 217 -33.89 22.65 0.07
CA ASN A 217 -35.35 22.52 0.14
C ASN A 217 -36.07 23.21 -1.03
N ILE A 218 -35.48 24.21 -1.68
CA ILE A 218 -36.08 24.97 -2.79
C ILE A 218 -35.58 24.46 -4.16
N GLY A 219 -34.60 23.54 -4.16
CA GLY A 219 -33.99 23.03 -5.40
C GLY A 219 -32.90 23.95 -5.96
N ARG A 220 -32.38 24.87 -5.14
CA ARG A 220 -31.25 25.76 -5.48
C ARG A 220 -30.09 25.46 -4.54
N PRO A 221 -29.36 24.35 -4.74
CA PRO A 221 -28.35 23.92 -3.79
C PRO A 221 -27.12 24.83 -3.86
N TYR A 222 -26.55 25.16 -2.72
CA TYR A 222 -25.24 25.81 -2.66
C TYR A 222 -24.11 24.80 -2.64
N VAL A 223 -23.11 25.06 -3.48
CA VAL A 223 -21.88 24.27 -3.58
C VAL A 223 -20.71 25.19 -3.24
N LEU A 224 -19.86 24.75 -2.31
CA LEU A 224 -18.64 25.46 -1.95
C LEU A 224 -17.49 24.93 -2.79
N PHE A 225 -16.67 25.84 -3.32
CA PHE A 225 -15.45 25.55 -4.06
C PHE A 225 -14.24 26.12 -3.30
#